data_AF-A0A803M6C9-F1
#
_entry.id   AF-A0A803M6C9-F1
#
_cell.length_a   1.000
_cell.length_b   1.000
_cell.length_c   1.000
_cell.angle_alpha   90.00
_cell.angle_beta   90.00
_cell.angle_gamma   90.00
#
_symmetry.space_group_name_H-M   'P 1'
#
loop_
_entity.id
_entity.type
_entity.pdbx_description
1 polymer ?
#
loop_
_entity_poly.entity_id
_entity_poly.type
_entity_poly.pdbx_seq_one_letter_code
_entity_poly.pdbx_strand_id
1 'polypeptide(L)'
;MSSYRLPNLKLLLLYATFIAEDDFLSRLVSSCPVLEDLKFKSLTNHVNITAITSTSLRRLCLHMHKCSDFDEDNTDFVLINTPNLEYLEYYDNLAKC
;
A
#
# COMPACT_ATOMS: atom_id res chain seq x y z
N MET A 1 10.93 10.48 12.24
CA MET A 1 10.22 9.94 11.06
C MET A 1 11.26 9.39 10.11
N SER A 2 11.28 8.07 9.90
CA SER A 2 12.22 7.40 9.01
C SER A 2 11.88 7.79 7.56
N SER A 3 12.74 8.55 6.88
CA SER A 3 12.56 8.82 5.46
C SER A 3 13.40 7.84 4.66
N TYR A 4 12.76 6.92 3.95
CA TYR A 4 13.43 6.12 2.94
C TYR A 4 13.67 7.02 1.72
N ARG A 5 14.90 7.07 1.19
CA ARG A 5 15.20 7.80 -0.05
C ARG A 5 15.69 6.82 -1.09
N LEU A 6 14.78 6.40 -1.95
CA LEU A 6 15.04 5.45 -3.03
C LEU A 6 14.69 6.10 -4.38
N PRO A 7 15.38 7.21 -4.75
CA PRO A 7 14.96 8.09 -5.84
C PRO A 7 15.02 7.44 -7.23
N ASN A 8 15.75 6.34 -7.38
CA ASN A 8 15.93 5.62 -8.64
C ASN A 8 15.22 4.25 -8.65
N LEU A 9 14.43 3.94 -7.62
CA LEU A 9 13.75 2.66 -7.51
C LEU A 9 12.54 2.62 -8.44
N LYS A 10 12.61 1.77 -9.46
CA LYS A 10 11.53 1.57 -10.45
C LYS A 10 10.62 0.39 -10.15
N LEU A 11 11.15 -0.62 -9.46
CA LEU A 11 10.44 -1.85 -9.17
C LEU A 11 10.64 -2.20 -7.70
N LEU A 12 9.53 -2.45 -7.00
CA LEU A 12 9.55 -2.88 -5.60
C LEU A 12 8.63 -4.07 -5.38
N LEU A 13 9.21 -5.13 -4.83
CA LEU A 13 8.50 -6.32 -4.36
C LEU A 13 8.67 -6.39 -2.85
N LEU A 14 7.58 -6.17 -2.11
CA LEU A 14 7.60 -6.21 -0.65
C LEU A 14 6.61 -7.26 -0.14
N TYR A 15 7.18 -8.30 0.47
CA TYR A 15 6.44 -9.35 1.17
C TYR A 15 6.84 -9.30 2.63
N ALA A 16 5.89 -8.95 3.49
CA ALA A 16 6.11 -8.87 4.92
C ALA A 16 5.05 -9.72 5.62
N THR A 17 5.47 -10.49 6.64
CA THR A 17 4.52 -11.26 7.45
C THR A 17 3.53 -10.36 8.15
N PHE A 18 4.00 -9.20 8.64
CA PHE A 18 3.17 -8.26 9.37
C PHE A 18 3.80 -6.86 9.37
N ILE A 19 2.97 -5.83 9.18
CA ILE A 19 3.35 -4.42 9.27
C ILE A 19 2.42 -3.74 10.28
N ALA A 20 3.00 -3.30 11.39
CA ALA A 20 2.29 -2.58 12.45
C ALA A 20 2.21 -1.07 12.22
N GLU A 21 2.96 -0.55 11.24
CA GLU A 21 3.16 0.87 11.05
C GLU A 21 2.12 1.45 10.09
N ASP A 22 1.33 2.41 10.57
CA ASP A 22 0.35 3.14 9.77
C ASP A 22 1.03 3.96 8.67
N ASP A 23 0.32 4.19 7.56
CA ASP A 23 0.80 4.95 6.40
C ASP A 23 2.14 4.47 5.82
N PHE A 24 2.59 3.26 6.18
CA PHE A 24 3.85 2.71 5.70
C PHE A 24 3.89 2.74 4.17
N LEU A 25 2.81 2.26 3.54
CA LEU A 25 2.75 2.18 2.08
C LEU A 25 2.64 3.56 1.43
N SER A 26 1.83 4.46 1.99
CA SER A 26 1.71 5.85 1.55
C SER A 26 3.09 6.54 1.54
N ARG A 27 3.85 6.39 2.63
CA ARG A 27 5.20 6.94 2.75
C ARG A 27 6.17 6.29 1.78
N LEU A 28 6.17 4.96 1.66
CA LEU A 28 7.03 4.22 0.75
C LEU A 28 6.87 4.71 -0.70
N VAL A 29 5.63 4.88 -1.15
CA VAL A 29 5.32 5.37 -2.50
C VAL A 29 5.78 6.82 -2.67
N SER A 30 5.51 7.69 -1.71
CA SER A 30 5.96 9.10 -1.76
C SER A 30 7.49 9.25 -1.78
N SER A 31 8.20 8.28 -1.21
CA SER A 31 9.66 8.20 -1.13
C SER A 31 10.35 7.69 -2.40
N CYS A 32 9.57 7.15 -3.36
CA CYS A 32 10.07 6.52 -4.59
C CYS A 32 9.43 7.19 -5.83
N PRO A 33 9.90 8.38 -6.24
CA PRO A 33 9.26 9.21 -7.26
C PRO A 33 9.23 8.58 -8.66
N VAL A 34 10.11 7.62 -8.97
CA VAL A 34 10.19 6.93 -10.27
C VAL A 34 9.67 5.49 -10.21
N LEU A 35 8.94 5.12 -9.15
CA LEU A 35 8.43 3.77 -8.98
C LEU A 35 7.37 3.47 -10.05
N GLU A 36 7.65 2.50 -10.91
CA GLU A 36 6.79 2.09 -12.02
C GLU A 36 5.98 0.83 -11.67
N ASP A 37 6.54 -0.10 -10.90
CA ASP A 37 5.93 -1.38 -10.51
C ASP A 37 6.05 -1.63 -9.00
N LEU A 38 4.91 -1.76 -8.33
CA LEU A 38 4.82 -2.07 -6.90
C LEU A 38 3.99 -3.32 -6.67
N LYS A 39 4.60 -4.31 -6.00
CA LYS A 39 3.86 -5.42 -5.39
C LYS A 39 4.05 -5.41 -3.88
N PHE A 40 2.94 -5.37 -3.16
CA PHE A 40 2.90 -5.33 -1.72
C PHE A 40 1.99 -6.44 -1.20
N LYS A 41 2.50 -7.25 -0.28
CA LYS A 41 1.74 -8.28 0.41
C LYS A 41 2.06 -8.28 1.90
N SER A 42 1.07 -8.02 2.74
CA SER A 42 1.25 -8.08 4.19
C SER A 42 -0.05 -8.21 4.99
N LEU A 43 0.08 -8.71 6.22
CA LEU A 43 -0.92 -8.53 7.28
C LEU A 43 -0.71 -7.17 7.95
N THR A 44 -1.79 -6.44 8.23
CA THR A 44 -1.73 -5.10 8.82
C THR A 44 -2.66 -4.99 10.03
N ASN A 45 -2.29 -4.18 11.03
CA ASN A 45 -3.14 -3.90 12.20
C ASN A 45 -4.36 -3.05 11.83
N HIS A 46 -4.10 -1.96 11.12
CA HIS A 46 -5.10 -1.02 10.66
C HIS A 46 -4.78 -0.67 9.21
N VAL A 47 -5.78 -0.71 8.33
CA VAL A 47 -5.67 -0.04 7.02
C VAL A 47 -6.28 1.34 7.20
N ASN A 48 -5.74 2.07 8.17
CA ASN A 48 -6.17 3.43 8.42
C ASN A 48 -5.65 4.27 7.23
N ILE A 49 -6.57 4.62 6.32
CA ILE A 49 -6.40 5.51 5.18
C ILE A 49 -5.06 5.32 4.44
N THR A 50 -4.89 4.21 3.72
CA THR A 50 -3.72 4.09 2.84
C THR A 50 -3.99 4.85 1.54
N ALA A 51 -3.42 6.05 1.42
CA ALA A 51 -3.47 6.86 0.21
C ALA A 51 -2.23 6.63 -0.66
N ILE A 52 -2.41 5.91 -1.76
CA ILE A 52 -1.36 5.64 -2.75
C ILE A 52 -1.47 6.71 -3.83
N THR A 53 -0.58 7.70 -3.77
CA THR A 53 -0.51 8.76 -4.79
C THR A 53 0.82 8.71 -5.51
N SER A 54 0.78 8.47 -6.82
CA SER A 54 1.99 8.45 -7.66
C SER A 54 1.64 8.76 -9.11
N THR A 55 2.47 9.57 -9.77
CA THR A 55 2.38 9.84 -11.21
C THR A 55 3.24 8.91 -12.05
N SER A 56 4.16 8.15 -11.46
CA SER A 56 5.05 7.22 -12.17
C SER A 56 4.57 5.78 -12.15
N LEU A 57 3.68 5.44 -11.21
CA LEU A 57 3.21 4.07 -11.01
C LEU A 57 2.36 3.60 -12.19
N ARG A 58 2.77 2.49 -12.82
CA ARG A 58 2.08 1.85 -13.94
C ARG A 58 1.48 0.50 -13.54
N ARG A 59 2.06 -0.19 -12.55
CA ARG A 59 1.57 -1.49 -12.06
C ARG A 59 1.50 -1.51 -10.54
N LEU A 60 0.37 -1.97 -10.02
CA LEU A 60 0.08 -2.04 -8.60
C LEU A 60 -0.56 -3.39 -8.25
N CYS A 61 0.12 -4.20 -7.44
CA CYS A 61 -0.43 -5.40 -6.81
C CYS A 61 -0.49 -5.18 -5.29
N LEU A 62 -1.69 -5.17 -4.71
CA LEU A 62 -1.92 -4.97 -3.28
C LEU A 62 -2.68 -6.15 -2.70
N HIS A 63 -2.01 -6.90 -1.83
CA HIS A 63 -2.59 -7.99 -1.06
C HIS A 63 -2.49 -7.61 0.42
N MET A 64 -3.53 -6.99 0.95
CA MET A 64 -3.55 -6.44 2.31
C MET A 64 -4.61 -7.15 3.14
N HIS A 65 -4.20 -7.72 4.26
CA HIS A 65 -5.14 -8.41 5.15
C HIS A 65 -5.10 -7.75 6.53
N LYS A 66 -6.24 -7.23 6.98
CA LYS A 66 -6.43 -6.79 8.36
C LYS A 66 -6.40 -8.01 9.27
N CYS A 67 -5.62 -7.94 10.34
CA CYS A 67 -5.61 -8.96 11.38
C CYS A 67 -6.95 -8.95 12.16
N SER A 68 -7.55 -10.12 12.36
CA SER A 68 -8.87 -10.28 12.99
C SER A 68 -8.94 -9.86 14.45
N ASP A 69 -7.78 -9.69 15.09
CA ASP A 69 -7.66 -9.41 16.53
C ASP A 69 -7.79 -7.91 16.86
N PHE A 70 -7.90 -7.03 15.85
CA PHE A 70 -7.97 -5.57 16.01
C PHE A 70 -9.33 -5.01 15.53
N ASP A 71 -9.88 -4.07 16.31
CA ASP A 71 -11.29 -3.59 16.34
C ASP A 71 -12.06 -3.41 15.00
N GLU A 72 -13.38 -3.58 15.14
CA GLU A 72 -14.42 -3.70 14.12
C GLU A 72 -14.88 -2.40 13.44
N ASP A 73 -14.19 -1.28 13.64
CA ASP A 73 -14.60 -0.04 12.97
C ASP A 73 -14.33 -0.16 11.47
N ASN A 74 -15.43 -0.24 10.70
CA ASN A 74 -15.47 -0.43 9.25
C ASN A 74 -15.06 0.85 8.46
N THR A 75 -14.21 1.68 9.06
CA THR A 75 -13.75 2.97 8.50
C THR A 75 -12.49 2.84 7.67
N ASP A 76 -11.89 1.66 7.61
CA ASP A 76 -10.69 1.40 6.82
C ASP A 76 -11.02 1.45 5.32
N PHE A 77 -10.24 2.23 4.57
CA PHE A 77 -10.34 2.28 3.11
C PHE A 77 -8.97 2.53 2.46
N VAL A 78 -8.86 2.09 1.21
CA VAL A 78 -7.69 2.33 0.37
C VAL A 78 -8.04 3.35 -0.70
N LEU A 79 -7.28 4.44 -0.77
CA LEU A 79 -7.41 5.45 -1.82
C LEU A 79 -6.27 5.29 -2.81
N ILE A 80 -6.61 4.95 -4.05
CA ILE A 80 -5.64 4.81 -5.14
C ILE A 80 -5.77 6.01 -6.08
N ASN A 81 -4.80 6.92 -6.02
CA ASN A 81 -4.70 8.11 -6.87
C ASN A 81 -3.44 8.05 -7.75
N THR A 82 -3.49 7.17 -8.75
CA THR A 82 -2.38 6.92 -9.67
C THR A 82 -2.87 7.04 -11.12
N PRO A 83 -2.82 8.23 -11.74
CA PRO A 83 -3.46 8.48 -13.03
C PRO A 83 -2.86 7.69 -14.20
N ASN A 84 -1.60 7.25 -14.08
CA ASN A 84 -0.90 6.49 -15.12
C ASN A 84 -0.92 4.96 -14.87
N LEU A 85 -1.81 4.49 -14.00
CA LEU A 85 -1.91 3.07 -13.66
C LEU A 85 -2.50 2.27 -14.84
N GLU A 86 -1.75 1.28 -15.29
CA GLU A 86 -2.11 0.39 -16.39
C GLU A 86 -2.58 -0.98 -15.90
N TYR A 87 -2.17 -1.38 -14.69
CA TYR A 87 -2.51 -2.67 -14.10
C TYR A 87 -2.77 -2.52 -12.60
N LEU A 88 -3.93 -3.01 -12.15
CA LEU A 88 -4.32 -3.09 -10.75
C LEU A 88 -4.71 -4.53 -10.41
N GLU A 89 -4.05 -5.08 -9.40
CA GLU A 89 -4.46 -6.28 -8.70
C GLU A 89 -4.66 -5.93 -7.23
N TYR A 90 -5.87 -6.15 -6.72
CA TYR A 90 -6.25 -5.71 -5.38
C TYR A 90 -6.99 -6.83 -4.66
N TYR A 91 -6.52 -7.19 -3.47
CA TYR A 91 -7.11 -8.20 -2.60
C TYR A 91 -7.07 -7.70 -1.16
N ASP A 92 -8.25 -7.66 -0.52
CA ASP A 92 -8.38 -7.30 0.89
C ASP A 92 -9.42 -8.15 1.64
N ASN A 93 -9.54 -7.91 2.95
CA ASN A 93 -10.64 -8.37 3.80
C ASN A 93 -11.30 -7.20 4.57
N LEU A 94 -11.31 -6.01 4.00
CA LEU A 94 -11.80 -4.79 4.65
C LEU A 94 -13.32 -4.65 4.57
N ALA A 95 -13.93 -5.09 3.46
CA ALA A 95 -15.38 -5.10 3.33
C ALA A 95 -15.99 -6.31 4.07
N LYS A 96 -16.72 -6.07 5.17
CA LYS A 96 -17.63 -7.07 5.76
C LYS A 96 -18.91 -7.18 4.91
N CYS A 97 -19.30 -8.39 4.53
CA CYS A 97 -20.60 -8.71 3.91
C CYS A 97 -21.75 -8.61 4.92
#